data_AF-A0A1Q3LLJ4-F1
#
_entry.id   AF-A0A1Q3LLJ4-F1
#
_cell.length_a   1.000
_cell.length_b   1.000
_cell.length_c   1.000
_cell.angle_alpha   90.00
_cell.angle_beta   90.00
_cell.angle_gamma   90.00
#
_symmetry.space_group_name_H-M   'P 1'
#
loop_
_entity.id
_entity.type
_entity.pdbx_description
1 polymer ?
#
loop_
_entity_poly.entity_id
_entity_poly.type
_entity_poly.pdbx_seq_one_letter_code
_entity_poly.pdbx_strand_id
1 'polypeptide(L)'
;MSGSTPTNDGAAGVPLGEAELPRASGPLTGEPAPREGEEFPPTRSGVFLKELLRGSAVTTFLAIVLAMIVGGILIAVTNKDVQAASSYFFARPGDTLVAIWQAVYNGYEALFRGAVFNARGADFAAQIRPLTNSLGFATPLIAAGLGVALAFRAGLFNIGARGQMLVGAIFAGLFAFNLDLPMWLHLPLTLLAGIVGGALWGGLVGLLKAKTGAHEVILTIMLNYVAFYLLLWMTRTPGLLQAPGTNQPQTKPTPASAQFPDLLGPLFPQLDWGFVVVLAATVFVWWLIERSSLGLRLRAVGENPRAA
;
A
#
# COMPACT_ATOMS: atom_id res chain seq x y z
N MET A 1 -0.65 -81.11 -2.03
CA MET A 1 -0.33 -82.14 -3.03
C MET A 1 -0.55 -81.54 -4.41
N SER A 2 0.48 -81.64 -5.25
CA SER A 2 0.54 -81.14 -6.62
C SER A 2 -0.55 -81.75 -7.51
N GLY A 3 -1.05 -80.97 -8.45
CA GLY A 3 -2.02 -81.40 -9.45
C GLY A 3 -1.96 -80.50 -10.68
N SER A 4 -1.01 -80.81 -11.56
CA SER A 4 -0.86 -80.27 -12.91
C SER A 4 -2.09 -80.53 -13.80
N THR A 5 -2.38 -79.64 -14.74
CA THR A 5 -3.16 -79.99 -15.95
C THR A 5 -2.56 -79.25 -17.16
N PRO A 6 -2.47 -79.91 -18.34
CA PRO A 6 -1.44 -79.65 -19.34
C PRO A 6 -1.92 -78.81 -20.54
N THR A 7 -0.93 -78.43 -21.33
CA THR A 7 -0.94 -77.87 -22.70
C THR A 7 -1.85 -78.61 -23.67
N ASN A 8 -2.53 -77.88 -24.58
CA ASN A 8 -2.40 -78.17 -26.01
C ASN A 8 -2.90 -77.03 -26.92
N ASP A 9 -1.98 -76.54 -27.75
CA ASP A 9 -2.06 -76.35 -29.19
C ASP A 9 -3.31 -75.78 -29.87
N GLY A 10 -3.05 -74.71 -30.64
CA GLY A 10 -3.46 -74.69 -32.04
C GLY A 10 -4.40 -73.56 -32.44
N ALA A 11 -3.84 -72.41 -32.81
CA ALA A 11 -4.33 -71.63 -33.95
C ALA A 11 -3.28 -70.58 -34.33
N ALA A 12 -2.73 -70.72 -35.53
CA ALA A 12 -1.89 -69.71 -36.17
C ALA A 12 -2.68 -68.39 -36.30
N GLY A 13 -2.20 -67.34 -35.63
CA GLY A 13 -2.77 -65.99 -35.68
C GLY A 13 -1.68 -64.97 -36.05
N VAL A 14 -1.89 -64.33 -37.19
CA VAL A 14 -1.20 -63.16 -37.78
C VAL A 14 -0.49 -62.24 -36.75
N PRO A 15 0.76 -61.79 -37.01
CA PRO A 15 1.41 -60.81 -36.15
C PRO A 15 0.70 -59.46 -36.29
N LEU A 16 -0.10 -59.08 -35.30
CA LEU A 16 -0.64 -57.73 -35.19
C LEU A 16 0.51 -56.80 -34.82
N GLY A 17 0.89 -55.93 -35.75
CA GLY A 17 1.91 -54.92 -35.56
C GLY A 17 1.62 -54.07 -34.33
N GLU A 18 2.69 -53.71 -33.62
CA GLU A 18 2.66 -52.80 -32.47
C GLU A 18 1.96 -51.50 -32.88
N ALA A 19 0.68 -51.37 -32.53
CA ALA A 19 0.02 -50.09 -32.49
C ALA A 19 0.71 -49.28 -31.40
N GLU A 20 1.62 -48.41 -31.82
CA GLU A 20 2.37 -47.50 -30.96
C GLU A 20 1.37 -46.66 -30.15
N LEU A 21 1.12 -47.06 -28.90
CA LEU A 21 0.27 -46.30 -28.00
C LEU A 21 0.93 -44.93 -27.79
N PRO A 22 0.20 -43.80 -27.96
CA PRO A 22 0.79 -42.48 -27.80
C PRO A 22 1.36 -42.34 -26.39
N ARG A 23 2.62 -41.88 -26.30
CA ARG A 23 3.30 -41.69 -25.01
C ARG A 23 2.51 -40.70 -24.18
N ALA A 24 2.05 -41.14 -23.00
CA ALA A 24 1.36 -40.30 -22.05
C ALA A 24 2.30 -39.18 -21.56
N SER A 25 2.21 -38.00 -22.16
CA SER A 25 2.86 -36.79 -21.69
C SER A 25 1.79 -35.84 -21.16
N GLY A 26 1.57 -35.89 -19.84
CA GLY A 26 0.66 -35.01 -19.10
C GLY A 26 0.79 -35.26 -17.59
N PRO A 27 0.33 -34.34 -16.73
CA PRO A 27 0.29 -34.56 -15.29
C PRO A 27 -0.56 -35.81 -14.96
N LEU A 28 -0.15 -36.60 -13.98
CA LEU A 28 -0.84 -37.84 -13.55
C LEU A 28 -2.24 -37.62 -12.93
N THR A 29 -2.83 -36.43 -13.08
CA THR A 29 -4.09 -36.02 -12.46
C THR A 29 -5.32 -36.25 -13.33
N GLY A 30 -5.18 -36.85 -14.51
CA GLY A 30 -6.33 -37.23 -15.37
C GLY A 30 -7.04 -36.05 -16.04
N GLU A 31 -6.50 -34.83 -15.94
CA GLU A 31 -6.97 -33.71 -16.77
C GLU A 31 -6.29 -33.78 -18.14
N PRO A 32 -7.06 -33.70 -19.24
CA PRO A 32 -6.48 -33.65 -20.58
C PRO A 32 -5.52 -32.46 -20.67
N ALA A 33 -4.35 -32.68 -21.26
CA ALA A 33 -3.39 -31.61 -21.50
C ALA A 33 -4.08 -30.48 -22.30
N PRO A 34 -3.93 -29.21 -21.89
CA PRO A 34 -4.54 -28.10 -22.62
C PRO A 34 -4.07 -28.13 -24.07
N ARG A 35 -5.03 -28.00 -25.00
CA ARG A 35 -4.71 -27.97 -26.43
C ARG A 35 -3.89 -26.71 -26.72
N GLU A 36 -2.86 -26.82 -27.57
CA GLU A 36 -2.11 -25.66 -28.05
C GLU A 36 -3.09 -24.63 -28.63
N GLY A 37 -3.27 -23.51 -27.92
CA GLY A 37 -4.21 -22.44 -28.27
C GLY A 37 -5.34 -22.17 -27.27
N GLU A 38 -5.51 -22.96 -26.20
CA GLU A 38 -6.44 -22.60 -25.12
C GLU A 38 -5.80 -21.56 -24.19
N GLU A 39 -6.18 -20.29 -24.37
CA GLU A 39 -5.86 -19.23 -23.41
C GLU A 39 -6.52 -19.54 -22.06
N PHE A 40 -5.71 -19.69 -21.02
CA PHE A 40 -6.20 -19.78 -19.65
C PHE A 40 -7.10 -18.57 -19.36
N PRO A 41 -8.32 -18.76 -18.82
CA PRO A 41 -9.17 -17.63 -18.47
C PRO A 41 -8.40 -16.74 -17.50
N PRO A 42 -8.33 -15.41 -17.76
CA PRO A 42 -7.54 -14.52 -16.93
C PRO A 42 -8.02 -14.63 -15.49
N THR A 43 -7.08 -14.74 -14.54
CA THR A 43 -7.40 -14.74 -13.12
C THR A 43 -8.25 -13.50 -12.80
N ARG A 44 -9.34 -13.66 -12.02
CA ARG A 44 -10.26 -12.55 -11.71
C ARG A 44 -9.53 -11.30 -11.19
N SER A 45 -8.43 -11.50 -10.48
CA SER A 45 -7.53 -10.45 -9.98
C SER A 45 -6.84 -9.67 -11.12
N GLY A 46 -6.40 -10.36 -12.18
CA GLY A 46 -5.79 -9.76 -13.36
C GLY A 46 -6.79 -9.03 -14.26
N VAL A 47 -8.03 -9.51 -14.34
CA VAL A 47 -9.14 -8.82 -15.03
C VAL A 47 -9.52 -7.54 -14.30
N PHE A 48 -9.74 -7.62 -12.98
CA PHE A 48 -10.09 -6.46 -12.16
C PHE A 48 -9.00 -5.39 -12.20
N LEU A 49 -7.72 -5.77 -12.12
CA LEU A 49 -6.60 -4.83 -12.24
C LEU A 49 -6.50 -4.20 -13.64
N LYS A 50 -6.73 -4.99 -14.70
CA LYS A 50 -6.80 -4.48 -16.09
C LYS A 50 -8.00 -3.55 -16.32
N GLU A 51 -9.15 -3.81 -15.69
CA GLU A 51 -10.34 -2.96 -15.74
C GLU A 51 -10.15 -1.65 -14.97
N LEU A 52 -9.54 -1.70 -13.78
CA LEU A 52 -9.16 -0.50 -13.00
C LEU A 52 -8.19 0.39 -13.77
N LEU A 53 -7.22 -0.20 -14.47
CA LEU A 53 -6.24 0.50 -15.29
C LEU A 53 -6.80 0.99 -16.64
N ARG A 54 -7.97 0.50 -17.06
CA ARG A 54 -8.69 0.91 -18.29
C ARG A 54 -9.77 1.97 -18.06
N GLY A 55 -9.82 2.60 -16.88
CA GLY A 55 -10.66 3.77 -16.68
C GLY A 55 -10.31 4.85 -17.70
N SER A 56 -11.26 5.22 -18.56
CA SER A 56 -11.06 6.34 -19.48
C SER A 56 -10.88 7.62 -18.66
N ALA A 57 -10.10 8.59 -19.12
CA ALA A 57 -9.96 9.88 -18.42
C ALA A 57 -11.33 10.52 -18.07
N VAL A 58 -12.36 10.19 -18.87
CA VAL A 58 -13.76 10.55 -18.64
C VAL A 58 -14.31 9.94 -17.34
N THR A 59 -14.05 8.68 -17.02
CA THR A 59 -14.53 8.07 -15.76
C THR A 59 -13.86 8.70 -14.55
N THR A 60 -12.56 8.96 -14.60
CA THR A 60 -11.85 9.68 -13.53
C THR A 60 -12.41 11.08 -13.33
N PHE A 61 -12.62 11.83 -14.41
CA PHE A 61 -13.21 13.16 -14.34
C PHE A 61 -14.62 13.13 -13.77
N LEU A 62 -15.48 12.24 -14.26
CA LEU A 62 -16.85 12.10 -13.79
C LEU A 62 -16.90 11.70 -12.30
N ALA A 63 -16.00 10.82 -11.85
CA ALA A 63 -15.89 10.45 -10.45
C ALA A 63 -15.51 11.63 -9.56
N ILE A 64 -14.58 12.49 -10.00
CA ILE A 64 -14.20 13.72 -9.28
C ILE A 64 -15.40 14.68 -9.19
N VAL A 65 -16.10 14.91 -10.31
CA VAL A 65 -17.28 15.78 -10.35
C VAL A 65 -18.37 15.25 -9.42
N LEU A 66 -18.65 13.95 -9.47
CA LEU A 66 -19.64 13.31 -8.59
C LEU A 66 -19.24 13.44 -7.11
N ALA A 67 -17.97 13.21 -6.78
CA ALA A 67 -17.46 13.37 -5.41
C ALA A 67 -17.60 14.83 -4.92
N MET A 68 -17.35 15.81 -5.79
CA MET A 68 -17.60 17.22 -5.49
C MET A 68 -19.09 17.53 -5.32
N ILE A 69 -19.99 16.93 -6.10
CA ILE A 69 -21.43 17.14 -5.91
C ILE A 69 -21.88 16.56 -4.56
N VAL A 70 -21.48 15.33 -4.25
CA VAL A 70 -21.81 14.67 -2.98
C VAL A 70 -21.23 15.44 -1.79
N GLY A 71 -19.97 15.88 -1.88
CA GLY A 71 -19.34 16.72 -0.87
C GLY A 71 -20.04 18.07 -0.70
N GLY A 72 -20.44 18.71 -1.79
CA GLY A 72 -21.20 19.97 -1.77
C GLY A 72 -22.56 19.80 -1.09
N ILE A 73 -23.28 18.71 -1.38
CA ILE A 73 -24.54 18.39 -0.69
C ILE A 73 -24.30 18.19 0.81
N LEU A 74 -23.26 17.46 1.21
CA LEU A 74 -22.92 17.26 2.62
C LEU A 74 -22.61 18.59 3.32
N ILE A 75 -21.83 19.47 2.68
CA ILE A 75 -21.52 20.82 3.19
C ILE A 75 -22.81 21.62 3.36
N ALA A 76 -23.68 21.63 2.34
CA ALA A 76 -24.94 22.36 2.39
C ALA A 76 -25.84 21.86 3.54
N VAL A 77 -25.99 20.54 3.69
CA VAL A 77 -26.85 19.94 4.73
C VAL A 77 -26.31 20.18 6.14
N THR A 78 -24.98 20.24 6.31
CA THR A 78 -24.35 20.40 7.64
C THR A 78 -24.13 21.87 8.03
N ASN A 79 -24.27 22.81 7.09
CA ASN A 79 -24.05 24.22 7.35
C ASN A 79 -25.24 24.84 8.12
N LYS A 80 -24.93 25.55 9.21
CA LYS A 80 -25.94 26.15 10.10
C LYS A 80 -26.77 27.24 9.41
N ASP A 81 -26.15 28.04 8.53
CA ASP A 81 -26.82 29.13 7.82
C ASP A 81 -27.80 28.57 6.78
N VAL A 82 -27.40 27.48 6.10
CA VAL A 82 -28.30 26.75 5.19
C VAL A 82 -29.48 26.13 5.94
N GLN A 83 -29.23 25.50 7.09
CA GLN A 83 -30.31 24.93 7.93
C GLN A 83 -31.29 26.00 8.41
N ALA A 84 -30.78 27.16 8.85
CA ALA A 84 -31.60 28.29 9.25
C ALA A 84 -32.42 28.84 8.07
N ALA A 85 -31.79 29.06 6.92
CA ALA A 85 -32.46 29.55 5.72
C ALA A 85 -33.50 28.57 5.15
N SER A 86 -33.30 27.27 5.35
CA SER A 86 -34.24 26.24 4.89
C SER A 86 -35.56 26.27 5.67
N SER A 87 -35.56 26.75 6.91
CA SER A 87 -36.77 26.80 7.76
C SER A 87 -37.86 27.73 7.23
N TYR A 88 -37.49 28.75 6.44
CA TYR A 88 -38.41 29.71 5.83
C TYR A 88 -38.32 29.71 4.29
N PHE A 89 -37.93 28.57 3.71
CA PHE A 89 -37.73 28.42 2.26
C PHE A 89 -38.91 28.93 1.42
N PHE A 90 -40.15 28.60 1.81
CA PHE A 90 -41.34 29.02 1.07
C PHE A 90 -41.65 30.53 1.18
N ALA A 91 -41.08 31.22 2.16
CA ALA A 91 -41.22 32.67 2.29
C ALA A 91 -40.15 33.42 1.48
N ARG A 92 -38.92 32.92 1.45
CA ARG A 92 -37.77 33.53 0.76
C ARG A 92 -36.81 32.45 0.22
N PRO A 93 -37.14 31.81 -0.91
CA PRO A 93 -36.33 30.69 -1.42
C PRO A 93 -34.92 31.13 -1.88
N GLY A 94 -34.77 32.41 -2.25
CA GLY A 94 -33.47 32.99 -2.64
C GLY A 94 -32.42 32.92 -1.54
N ASP A 95 -32.82 33.13 -0.28
CA ASP A 95 -31.90 33.13 0.86
C ASP A 95 -31.27 31.75 1.07
N THR A 96 -32.07 30.68 0.92
CA THR A 96 -31.59 29.30 1.01
C THR A 96 -30.63 28.95 -0.13
N LEU A 97 -30.93 29.37 -1.37
CA LEU A 97 -30.05 29.11 -2.52
C LEU A 97 -28.70 29.84 -2.40
N VAL A 98 -28.72 31.10 -1.94
CA VAL A 98 -27.50 31.88 -1.68
C VAL A 98 -26.69 31.27 -0.54
N ALA A 99 -27.35 30.87 0.55
CA ALA A 99 -26.69 30.20 1.68
C ALA A 99 -26.02 28.89 1.23
N ILE A 100 -26.69 28.09 0.40
CA ILE A 100 -26.12 26.86 -0.18
C ILE A 100 -24.88 27.19 -1.01
N TRP A 101 -25.00 28.15 -1.94
CA TRP A 101 -23.89 28.56 -2.79
C TRP A 101 -22.68 29.03 -1.98
N GLN A 102 -22.90 29.91 -1.00
CA GLN A 102 -21.84 30.43 -0.13
C GLN A 102 -21.20 29.33 0.71
N ALA A 103 -21.99 28.45 1.32
CA ALA A 103 -21.47 27.35 2.12
C ALA A 103 -20.57 26.42 1.28
N VAL A 104 -21.04 26.01 0.10
CA VAL A 104 -20.31 25.11 -0.79
C VAL A 104 -19.06 25.78 -1.35
N TYR A 105 -19.17 27.01 -1.87
CA TYR A 105 -18.04 27.75 -2.41
C TYR A 105 -16.97 28.00 -1.34
N ASN A 106 -17.36 28.53 -0.17
CA ASN A 106 -16.41 28.81 0.91
C ASN A 106 -15.76 27.52 1.44
N GLY A 107 -16.50 26.41 1.49
CA GLY A 107 -15.96 25.11 1.87
C GLY A 107 -14.86 24.63 0.92
N TYR A 108 -15.12 24.65 -0.40
CA TYR A 108 -14.12 24.28 -1.39
C TYR A 108 -12.96 25.27 -1.49
N GLU A 109 -13.23 26.57 -1.38
CA GLU A 109 -12.20 27.60 -1.34
C GLU A 109 -11.29 27.40 -0.13
N ALA A 110 -11.85 27.11 1.05
CA ALA A 110 -11.08 26.84 2.26
C ALA A 110 -10.22 25.58 2.12
N LEU A 111 -10.74 24.53 1.49
CA LEU A 111 -9.99 23.30 1.21
C LEU A 111 -8.82 23.56 0.26
N PHE A 112 -9.06 24.25 -0.85
CA PHE A 112 -8.01 24.61 -1.81
C PHE A 112 -6.96 25.54 -1.17
N ARG A 113 -7.41 26.52 -0.38
CA ARG A 113 -6.55 27.43 0.36
C ARG A 113 -5.69 26.73 1.38
N GLY A 114 -6.26 25.74 2.08
CA GLY A 114 -5.58 24.99 3.14
C GLY A 114 -4.59 23.95 2.62
N ALA A 115 -4.73 23.50 1.37
CA ALA A 115 -3.90 22.43 0.79
C ALA A 115 -2.97 22.89 -0.35
N VAL A 116 -3.34 23.92 -1.10
CA VAL A 116 -2.63 24.30 -2.33
C VAL A 116 -2.10 25.73 -2.25
N PHE A 117 -2.97 26.73 -2.24
CA PHE A 117 -2.52 28.11 -2.36
C PHE A 117 -3.38 29.07 -1.54
N ASN A 118 -2.73 29.81 -0.63
CA ASN A 118 -3.39 30.79 0.20
C ASN A 118 -3.20 32.21 -0.30
N ALA A 119 -4.06 32.64 -1.21
CA ALA A 119 -4.08 34.00 -1.75
C ALA A 119 -4.25 35.11 -0.68
N ARG A 120 -4.70 34.77 0.54
CA ARG A 120 -4.86 35.70 1.68
C ARG A 120 -3.62 35.77 2.57
N GLY A 121 -2.54 35.09 2.21
CA GLY A 121 -1.26 35.12 2.93
C GLY A 121 -0.64 36.52 2.91
N ALA A 122 0.00 36.90 4.02
CA ALA A 122 0.64 38.21 4.17
C ALA A 122 1.84 38.42 3.22
N ASP A 123 2.53 37.33 2.88
CA ASP A 123 3.70 37.30 2.01
C ASP A 123 3.68 36.05 1.11
N PHE A 124 4.57 36.01 0.13
CA PHE A 124 4.67 34.88 -0.80
C PHE A 124 4.88 33.54 -0.07
N ALA A 125 5.68 33.53 1.00
CA ALA A 125 5.91 32.34 1.81
C ALA A 125 4.60 31.81 2.43
N ALA A 126 3.79 32.68 3.07
CA ALA A 126 2.50 32.31 3.60
C ALA A 126 1.50 31.85 2.52
N GLN A 127 1.63 32.36 1.29
CA GLN A 127 0.78 31.97 0.17
C GLN A 127 1.07 30.53 -0.30
N ILE A 128 2.33 30.10 -0.36
CA ILE A 128 2.71 28.76 -0.84
C ILE A 128 2.83 27.71 0.28
N ARG A 129 2.88 28.13 1.55
CA ARG A 129 3.00 27.23 2.71
C ARG A 129 1.97 26.08 2.76
N PRO A 130 0.70 26.28 2.37
CA PRO A 130 -0.26 25.17 2.28
C PRO A 130 0.25 24.02 1.41
N LEU A 131 0.77 24.33 0.20
CA LEU A 131 1.32 23.33 -0.70
C LEU A 131 2.49 22.58 -0.08
N THR A 132 3.44 23.30 0.53
CA THR A 132 4.61 22.67 1.15
C THR A 132 4.20 21.77 2.31
N ASN A 133 3.19 22.16 3.09
CA ASN A 133 2.65 21.31 4.15
C ASN A 133 2.00 20.05 3.60
N SER A 134 1.21 20.18 2.52
CA SER A 134 0.63 19.02 1.83
C SER A 134 1.69 18.08 1.28
N LEU A 135 2.80 18.59 0.73
CA LEU A 135 3.94 17.76 0.31
C LEU A 135 4.62 17.06 1.50
N GLY A 136 4.78 17.77 2.61
CA GLY A 136 5.25 17.21 3.88
C GLY A 136 4.40 16.02 4.33
N PHE A 137 3.08 16.20 4.41
CA PHE A 137 2.14 15.14 4.76
C PHE A 137 2.10 14.00 3.73
N ALA A 138 2.34 14.28 2.45
CA ALA A 138 2.40 13.27 1.40
C ALA A 138 3.64 12.38 1.49
N THR A 139 4.76 12.87 2.06
CA THR A 139 6.04 12.15 2.13
C THR A 139 5.91 10.71 2.67
N PRO A 140 5.38 10.47 3.89
CA PRO A 140 5.23 9.10 4.40
C PRO A 140 4.19 8.27 3.62
N LEU A 141 3.18 8.93 3.01
CA LEU A 141 2.17 8.25 2.20
C LEU A 141 2.74 7.74 0.87
N ILE A 142 3.63 8.50 0.24
CA ILE A 142 4.37 8.07 -0.95
C ILE A 142 5.23 6.87 -0.60
N ALA A 143 6.00 6.91 0.50
CA ALA A 143 6.83 5.81 0.94
C ALA A 143 6.01 4.53 1.19
N ALA A 144 4.87 4.65 1.89
CA ALA A 144 3.96 3.54 2.13
C ALA A 144 3.38 2.98 0.82
N GLY A 145 2.96 3.87 -0.09
CA GLY A 145 2.43 3.51 -1.41
C GLY A 145 3.45 2.77 -2.28
N LEU A 146 4.72 3.18 -2.27
CA LEU A 146 5.80 2.50 -2.98
C LEU A 146 6.00 1.07 -2.48
N GLY A 147 5.99 0.86 -1.15
CA GLY A 147 6.12 -0.47 -0.55
C GLY A 147 4.98 -1.41 -0.95
N VAL A 148 3.74 -0.90 -0.93
CA VAL A 148 2.56 -1.66 -1.35
C VAL A 148 2.59 -1.95 -2.86
N ALA A 149 2.95 -0.97 -3.68
CA ALA A 149 3.04 -1.11 -5.13
C ALA A 149 4.07 -2.18 -5.54
N LEU A 150 5.21 -2.23 -4.86
CA LEU A 150 6.23 -3.25 -5.11
C LEU A 150 5.72 -4.67 -4.78
N ALA A 151 4.96 -4.83 -3.68
CA ALA A 151 4.36 -6.11 -3.32
C ALA A 151 3.33 -6.57 -4.36
N PHE A 152 2.46 -5.67 -4.83
CA PHE A 152 1.50 -5.98 -5.89
C PHE A 152 2.18 -6.38 -7.19
N ARG A 153 3.32 -5.75 -7.53
CA ARG A 153 4.10 -6.10 -8.73
C ARG A 153 4.68 -7.53 -8.66
N ALA A 154 4.84 -8.07 -7.45
CA ALA A 154 5.24 -9.45 -7.20
C ALA A 154 4.06 -10.43 -7.04
N GLY A 155 2.82 -9.99 -7.30
CA GLY A 155 1.61 -10.81 -7.16
C GLY A 155 1.13 -11.02 -5.71
N LEU A 156 1.72 -10.32 -4.74
CA LEU A 156 1.35 -10.44 -3.32
C LEU A 156 0.36 -9.35 -2.93
N PHE A 157 -0.78 -9.75 -2.37
CA PHE A 157 -1.79 -8.81 -1.88
C PHE A 157 -1.48 -8.40 -0.43
N ASN A 158 -0.55 -7.46 -0.24
CA ASN A 158 -0.07 -7.03 1.07
C ASN A 158 -0.95 -5.91 1.69
N ILE A 159 -1.75 -6.25 2.71
CA ILE A 159 -2.51 -5.28 3.54
C ILE A 159 -1.73 -4.89 4.82
N GLY A 160 -0.50 -5.40 4.97
CA GLY A 160 0.32 -5.31 6.18
C GLY A 160 1.18 -4.05 6.28
N ALA A 161 1.03 -3.10 5.36
CA ALA A 161 1.86 -1.89 5.29
C ALA A 161 1.83 -1.13 6.62
N ARG A 162 0.66 -1.04 7.28
CA ARG A 162 0.53 -0.41 8.59
C ARG A 162 1.43 -1.07 9.64
N GLY A 163 1.42 -2.40 9.74
CA GLY A 163 2.24 -3.14 10.70
C GLY A 163 3.73 -3.00 10.41
N GLN A 164 4.13 -3.04 9.14
CA GLN A 164 5.52 -2.80 8.72
C GLN A 164 5.98 -1.38 9.08
N MET A 165 5.13 -0.37 8.90
CA MET A 165 5.42 1.02 9.31
C MET A 165 5.56 1.13 10.83
N LEU A 166 4.68 0.48 11.60
CA LEU A 166 4.74 0.49 13.07
C LEU A 166 6.01 -0.17 13.59
N VAL A 167 6.38 -1.34 13.06
CA VAL A 167 7.62 -2.03 13.46
C VAL A 167 8.86 -1.29 12.98
N GLY A 168 8.82 -0.70 11.77
CA GLY A 168 9.86 0.23 11.33
C GLY A 168 10.02 1.42 12.28
N ALA A 169 8.92 2.03 12.74
CA ALA A 169 8.97 3.11 13.71
C ALA A 169 9.52 2.67 15.08
N ILE A 170 9.22 1.43 15.52
CA ILE A 170 9.82 0.84 16.73
C ILE A 170 11.34 0.79 16.58
N PHE A 171 11.84 0.20 15.49
CA PHE A 171 13.28 0.06 15.27
C PHE A 171 13.97 1.43 15.12
N ALA A 172 13.38 2.34 14.36
CA ALA A 172 13.87 3.71 14.23
C ALA A 172 13.92 4.41 15.61
N GLY A 173 12.86 4.30 16.40
CA GLY A 173 12.79 4.87 17.75
C GLY A 173 13.83 4.28 18.70
N LEU A 174 14.06 2.96 18.67
CA LEU A 174 15.08 2.32 19.50
C LEU A 174 16.48 2.87 19.20
N PHE A 175 16.81 3.16 17.95
CA PHE A 175 18.09 3.77 17.59
C PHE A 175 18.10 5.26 17.91
N ALA A 176 17.04 5.98 17.55
CA ALA A 176 16.90 7.42 17.75
C ALA A 176 17.00 7.83 19.22
N PHE A 177 16.49 7.02 20.16
CA PHE A 177 16.38 7.40 21.57
C PHE A 177 17.49 6.84 22.47
N ASN A 178 18.25 5.86 21.99
CA ASN A 178 19.31 5.19 22.77
C ASN A 178 20.72 5.50 22.26
N LEU A 179 20.85 6.11 21.09
CA LEU A 179 22.14 6.55 20.54
C LEU A 179 22.24 8.08 20.63
N ASP A 180 23.41 8.56 21.03
CA ASP A 180 23.78 9.96 20.94
C ASP A 180 24.95 10.09 19.97
N LEU A 181 24.64 10.47 18.73
CA LEU A 181 25.57 10.53 17.62
C LEU A 181 25.37 11.84 16.85
N PRO A 182 26.41 12.35 16.17
CA PRO A 182 26.26 13.47 15.26
C PRO A 182 25.27 13.14 14.13
N MET A 183 24.57 14.17 13.63
CA MET A 183 23.46 14.02 12.68
C MET A 183 23.81 13.16 11.46
N TRP A 184 25.01 13.32 10.90
CA TRP A 184 25.45 12.58 9.70
C TRP A 184 25.51 11.06 9.91
N LEU A 185 25.54 10.56 11.15
CA LEU A 185 25.58 9.14 11.47
C LEU A 185 24.27 8.71 12.13
N HIS A 186 23.75 9.55 13.01
CA HIS A 186 22.51 9.24 13.73
C HIS A 186 21.32 9.08 12.78
N LEU A 187 21.11 10.04 11.87
CA LEU A 187 19.98 10.01 10.94
C LEU A 187 20.04 8.80 9.99
N PRO A 188 21.15 8.51 9.29
CA PRO A 188 21.21 7.32 8.43
C PRO A 188 21.05 6.00 9.18
N LEU A 189 21.60 5.88 10.39
CA LEU A 189 21.43 4.67 11.21
C LEU A 189 19.97 4.50 11.64
N THR A 190 19.31 5.57 12.08
CA THR A 190 17.89 5.55 12.45
C THR A 190 17.01 5.18 11.26
N LEU A 191 17.30 5.73 10.07
CA LEU A 191 16.59 5.39 8.83
C LEU A 191 16.80 3.91 8.47
N LEU A 192 18.05 3.44 8.51
CA LEU A 192 18.38 2.05 8.21
C LEU A 192 17.73 1.07 9.19
N ALA A 193 17.73 1.40 10.49
CA ALA A 193 17.05 0.62 11.51
C ALA A 193 15.55 0.50 11.20
N GLY A 194 14.90 1.60 10.81
CA GLY A 194 13.50 1.58 10.39
C GLY A 194 13.24 0.71 9.16
N ILE A 195 14.10 0.81 8.13
CA ILE A 195 14.03 -0.04 6.93
C ILE A 195 14.17 -1.52 7.31
N VAL A 196 15.14 -1.85 8.16
CA VAL A 196 15.37 -3.22 8.64
C VAL A 196 14.17 -3.73 9.44
N GLY A 197 13.61 -2.92 10.35
CA GLY A 197 12.42 -3.30 11.13
C GLY A 197 11.22 -3.60 10.25
N GLY A 198 10.93 -2.74 9.27
CA GLY A 198 9.86 -2.97 8.30
C GLY A 198 10.11 -4.20 7.43
N ALA A 199 11.35 -4.40 6.96
CA ALA A 199 11.75 -5.54 6.14
C ALA A 199 11.67 -6.86 6.90
N LEU A 200 12.06 -6.89 8.18
CA LEU A 200 11.92 -8.06 9.05
C LEU A 200 10.44 -8.41 9.26
N TRP A 201 9.59 -7.41 9.47
CA TRP A 201 8.16 -7.63 9.67
C TRP A 201 7.45 -8.15 8.40
N GLY A 202 7.77 -7.57 7.24
CA GLY A 202 7.28 -8.07 5.95
C GLY A 202 7.87 -9.44 5.59
N GLY A 203 9.16 -9.65 5.89
CA GLY A 203 9.85 -10.92 5.71
C GLY A 203 9.25 -12.03 6.56
N LEU A 204 8.79 -11.74 7.77
CA LEU A 204 8.07 -12.69 8.62
C LEU A 204 6.80 -13.21 7.94
N VAL A 205 6.00 -12.33 7.32
CA VAL A 205 4.81 -12.73 6.53
C VAL A 205 5.23 -13.64 5.38
N GLY A 206 6.24 -13.23 4.60
CA GLY A 206 6.73 -14.00 3.46
C GLY A 206 7.24 -15.39 3.87
N LEU A 207 7.96 -15.47 4.99
CA LEU A 207 8.46 -16.72 5.54
C LEU A 207 7.33 -17.64 6.00
N LEU A 208 6.32 -17.10 6.70
CA LEU A 208 5.16 -17.87 7.14
C LEU A 208 4.38 -18.39 5.93
N LYS A 209 4.11 -17.55 4.92
CA LYS A 209 3.48 -17.98 3.67
C LYS A 209 4.26 -19.12 3.00
N ALA A 210 5.58 -18.95 2.84
CA ALA A 210 6.42 -19.93 2.16
C ALA A 210 6.50 -21.28 2.91
N LYS A 211 6.46 -21.27 4.24
CA LYS A 211 6.57 -22.49 5.05
C LYS A 211 5.24 -23.19 5.31
N THR A 212 4.14 -22.45 5.47
CA THR A 212 2.86 -23.01 5.93
C THR A 212 1.76 -22.96 4.88
N GLY A 213 1.94 -22.22 3.77
CA GLY A 213 0.89 -21.98 2.79
C GLY A 213 -0.23 -21.06 3.28
N ALA A 214 -0.07 -20.42 4.44
CA ALA A 214 -1.05 -19.48 4.95
C ALA A 214 -1.21 -18.27 4.01
N HIS A 215 -2.46 -17.82 3.83
CA HIS A 215 -2.79 -16.69 2.97
C HIS A 215 -2.17 -15.40 3.52
N GLU A 216 -1.37 -14.72 2.70
CA GLU A 216 -0.67 -13.48 3.08
C GLU A 216 -1.62 -12.38 3.53
N VAL A 217 -2.84 -12.34 2.98
CA VAL A 217 -3.84 -11.33 3.32
C VAL A 217 -4.23 -11.46 4.80
N ILE A 218 -4.54 -12.68 5.24
CA ILE A 218 -4.94 -12.94 6.62
C ILE A 218 -3.76 -12.68 7.56
N LEU A 219 -2.57 -13.19 7.21
CA LEU A 219 -1.35 -12.98 8.00
C LEU A 219 -1.05 -11.50 8.20
N THR A 220 -1.11 -10.71 7.13
CA THR A 220 -0.81 -9.28 7.18
C THR A 220 -1.83 -8.48 7.98
N ILE A 221 -3.13 -8.81 7.88
CA ILE A 221 -4.16 -8.18 8.71
C ILE A 221 -3.94 -8.52 10.19
N MET A 222 -3.67 -9.79 10.52
CA MET A 222 -3.46 -10.22 11.91
C MET A 222 -2.19 -9.59 12.49
N LEU A 223 -1.10 -9.57 11.73
CA LEU A 223 0.16 -8.98 12.18
C LEU A 223 0.11 -7.45 12.31
N ASN A 224 -0.82 -6.76 11.64
CA ASN A 224 -1.07 -5.33 11.93
C ASN A 224 -1.50 -5.12 13.38
N TYR A 225 -2.38 -5.96 13.92
CA TYR A 225 -2.82 -5.89 15.32
C TYR A 225 -1.67 -6.21 16.27
N VAL A 226 -0.89 -7.25 15.97
CA VAL A 226 0.30 -7.61 16.77
C VAL A 226 1.29 -6.45 16.82
N ALA A 227 1.60 -5.83 15.68
CA ALA A 227 2.49 -4.67 15.61
C ALA A 227 1.95 -3.47 16.41
N PHE A 228 0.64 -3.22 16.33
CA PHE A 228 -0.01 -2.15 17.09
C PHE A 228 0.07 -2.38 18.59
N TYR A 229 -0.30 -3.58 19.07
CA TYR A 229 -0.24 -3.90 20.49
C TYR A 229 1.20 -3.99 21.01
N LEU A 230 2.14 -4.41 20.16
CA LEU A 230 3.57 -4.38 20.48
C LEU A 230 4.05 -2.94 20.70
N LEU A 231 3.77 -2.02 19.77
CA LEU A 231 4.13 -0.60 19.95
C LEU A 231 3.44 -0.01 21.19
N LEU A 232 2.17 -0.31 21.40
CA LEU A 232 1.42 0.18 22.56
C LEU A 232 2.01 -0.34 23.88
N TRP A 233 2.44 -1.60 23.92
CA TRP A 233 3.12 -2.16 25.08
C TRP A 233 4.49 -1.48 25.31
N MET A 234 5.29 -1.30 24.26
CA MET A 234 6.61 -0.65 24.37
C MET A 234 6.54 0.82 24.80
N THR A 235 5.49 1.55 24.40
CA THR A 235 5.25 2.95 24.81
C THR A 235 4.67 3.08 26.22
N ARG A 236 4.20 1.99 26.82
CA ARG A 236 3.73 1.92 28.22
C ARG A 236 4.77 1.35 29.18
N THR A 237 5.83 0.75 28.65
CA THR A 237 6.84 0.05 29.45
C THR A 237 8.01 0.99 29.72
N PRO A 238 8.29 1.33 31.00
CA PRO A 238 9.44 2.15 31.35
C PRO A 238 10.75 1.52 30.86
N GLY A 239 11.66 2.34 30.33
CA GLY A 239 12.97 1.89 29.84
C GLY A 239 12.98 1.34 28.40
N LEU A 240 11.81 1.15 27.77
CA LEU A 240 11.71 0.87 26.34
C LEU A 240 11.49 2.18 25.55
N LEU A 241 10.28 2.39 25.03
CA LEU A 241 9.95 3.57 24.24
C LEU A 241 9.18 4.62 25.03
N GLN A 242 8.76 4.34 26.26
CA GLN A 242 8.00 5.31 27.06
C GLN A 242 8.81 6.57 27.41
N ALA A 243 8.17 7.73 27.29
CA ALA A 243 8.72 9.01 27.76
C ALA A 243 8.86 9.03 29.30
N PRO A 244 10.04 9.38 29.84
CA PRO A 244 10.24 9.50 31.28
C PRO A 244 9.26 10.50 31.92
N GLY A 245 8.77 10.19 33.12
CA GLY A 245 7.91 11.09 33.89
C GLY A 245 6.45 11.15 33.43
N THR A 246 6.02 10.30 32.50
CA THR A 246 4.63 10.25 32.03
C THR A 246 4.09 8.82 32.01
N ASN A 247 2.85 8.63 32.48
CA ASN A 247 2.14 7.35 32.35
C ASN A 247 1.39 7.23 31.01
N GLN A 248 1.43 8.28 30.18
CA GLN A 248 0.81 8.28 28.87
C GLN A 248 1.61 7.38 27.92
N PRO A 249 0.95 6.58 27.06
CA PRO A 249 1.63 5.80 26.01
C PRO A 249 2.18 6.72 24.92
N GLN A 250 3.32 7.35 25.20
CA GLN A 250 4.01 8.27 24.31
C GLN A 250 5.52 8.09 24.39
N THR A 251 6.22 8.40 23.31
CA THR A 251 7.68 8.34 23.26
C THR A 251 8.33 9.65 23.66
N LYS A 252 9.65 9.60 23.87
CA LYS A 252 10.48 10.80 23.89
C LYS A 252 10.35 11.52 22.54
N PRO A 253 10.47 12.87 22.50
CA PRO A 253 10.65 13.59 21.26
C PRO A 253 11.90 13.08 20.53
N THR A 254 11.82 12.92 19.21
CA THR A 254 12.97 12.57 18.38
C THR A 254 14.08 13.61 18.57
N PRO A 255 15.34 13.23 18.82
CA PRO A 255 16.42 14.21 18.94
C PRO A 255 16.70 14.86 17.59
N ALA A 256 17.17 16.11 17.60
CA ALA A 256 17.45 16.87 16.38
C ALA A 256 18.48 16.18 15.46
N SER A 257 19.43 15.42 16.02
CA SER A 257 20.40 14.64 15.25
C SER A 257 19.78 13.47 14.46
N ALA A 258 18.59 13.01 14.83
CA ALA A 258 17.85 11.94 14.14
C ALA A 258 16.63 12.45 13.35
N GLN A 259 16.48 13.77 13.20
CA GLN A 259 15.41 14.38 12.39
C GLN A 259 15.98 14.84 11.05
N PHE A 260 15.19 14.71 9.98
CA PHE A 260 15.53 15.37 8.73
C PHE A 260 15.55 16.88 8.93
N PRO A 261 16.58 17.59 8.43
CA PRO A 261 16.58 19.04 8.44
C PRO A 261 15.47 19.59 7.52
N ASP A 262 15.01 20.80 7.81
CA ASP A 262 14.05 21.52 6.97
C ASP A 262 14.63 21.70 5.55
N LEU A 263 13.82 21.44 4.53
CA LEU A 263 14.25 21.52 3.13
C LEU A 263 14.32 22.96 2.63
N LEU A 264 13.32 23.77 2.99
CA LEU A 264 13.17 25.17 2.55
C LEU A 264 13.34 26.15 3.73
N GLY A 265 13.85 25.68 4.86
CA GLY A 265 14.08 26.47 6.06
C GLY A 265 12.85 26.64 6.97
N PRO A 266 12.95 27.47 8.02
CA PRO A 266 12.01 27.51 9.14
C PRO A 266 10.59 27.97 8.78
N LEU A 267 10.44 28.65 7.64
CA LEU A 267 9.15 29.11 7.13
C LEU A 267 8.28 27.95 6.59
N PHE A 268 8.91 26.80 6.30
CA PHE A 268 8.27 25.60 5.77
C PHE A 268 8.56 24.35 6.61
N PRO A 269 8.22 24.34 7.91
CA PRO A 269 8.70 23.32 8.86
C PRO A 269 8.05 21.94 8.69
N GLN A 270 7.11 21.81 7.76
CA GLN A 270 6.49 20.53 7.41
C GLN A 270 7.19 19.85 6.23
N LEU A 271 8.04 20.59 5.49
CA LEU A 271 8.75 20.07 4.33
C LEU A 271 10.23 19.90 4.66
N ASP A 272 10.61 18.67 4.91
CA ASP A 272 11.97 18.28 5.28
C ASP A 272 12.68 17.51 4.14
N TRP A 273 13.98 17.25 4.33
CA TRP A 273 14.78 16.48 3.38
C TRP A 273 14.30 15.05 3.14
N GLY A 274 13.43 14.51 4.00
CA GLY A 274 12.75 13.24 3.80
C GLY A 274 11.88 13.23 2.53
N PHE A 275 11.35 14.38 2.11
CA PHE A 275 10.64 14.48 0.82
C PHE A 275 11.57 14.21 -0.36
N VAL A 276 12.80 14.73 -0.34
CA VAL A 276 13.79 14.45 -1.38
C VAL A 276 14.18 12.97 -1.37
N VAL A 277 14.36 12.38 -0.19
CA VAL A 277 14.64 10.95 -0.04
C VAL A 277 13.51 10.10 -0.63
N VAL A 278 12.25 10.44 -0.40
CA VAL A 278 11.13 9.65 -0.95
C VAL A 278 11.02 9.80 -2.47
N LEU A 279 11.29 10.97 -3.04
CA LEU A 279 11.36 11.15 -4.49
C LEU A 279 12.49 10.32 -5.11
N ALA A 280 13.66 10.31 -4.49
CA ALA A 280 14.77 9.44 -4.89
C ALA A 280 14.38 7.96 -4.81
N ALA A 281 13.67 7.56 -3.75
CA ALA A 281 13.14 6.20 -3.60
C ALA A 281 12.09 5.87 -4.69
N THR A 282 11.23 6.81 -5.08
CA THR A 282 10.28 6.63 -6.19
C THR A 282 11.02 6.34 -7.50
N VAL A 283 12.03 7.15 -7.84
CA VAL A 283 12.84 6.95 -9.04
C VAL A 283 13.58 5.61 -8.98
N PHE A 284 14.14 5.27 -7.82
CA PHE A 284 14.82 4.00 -7.59
C PHE A 284 13.86 2.81 -7.78
N VAL A 285 12.66 2.84 -7.21
CA VAL A 285 11.66 1.77 -7.33
C VAL A 285 11.19 1.63 -8.77
N TRP A 286 10.96 2.75 -9.48
CA TRP A 286 10.66 2.73 -10.91
C TRP A 286 11.77 2.03 -11.71
N TRP A 287 13.03 2.42 -11.48
CA TRP A 287 14.17 1.79 -12.14
C TRP A 287 14.30 0.30 -11.77
N LEU A 288 14.12 -0.05 -10.50
CA LEU A 288 14.16 -1.43 -10.02
C LEU A 288 13.12 -2.30 -10.73
N ILE A 289 11.89 -1.81 -10.86
CA ILE A 289 10.81 -2.59 -11.49
C ILE A 289 10.99 -2.68 -13.00
N GLU A 290 11.28 -1.56 -13.68
CA GLU A 290 11.24 -1.49 -15.14
C GLU A 290 12.57 -1.81 -15.82
N ARG A 291 13.70 -1.54 -15.16
CA ARG A 291 15.03 -1.63 -15.78
C ARG A 291 15.94 -2.70 -15.19
N SER A 292 15.59 -3.31 -14.04
CA SER A 292 16.45 -4.32 -13.40
C SER A 292 16.01 -5.77 -13.71
N SER A 293 16.98 -6.70 -13.62
CA SER A 293 16.73 -8.14 -13.73
C SER A 293 15.88 -8.69 -12.58
N LEU A 294 16.02 -8.12 -11.38
CA LEU A 294 15.15 -8.45 -10.23
C LEU A 294 13.70 -8.04 -10.51
N GLY A 295 13.48 -6.85 -11.08
CA GLY A 295 12.16 -6.39 -11.48
C GLY A 295 11.50 -7.27 -12.53
N LEU A 296 12.27 -7.79 -13.48
CA LEU A 296 11.78 -8.77 -14.46
C LEU A 296 11.31 -10.06 -13.76
N ARG A 297 12.10 -10.58 -12.81
CA ARG A 297 11.73 -11.79 -12.04
C ARG A 297 10.49 -11.56 -11.17
N LEU A 298 10.42 -10.43 -10.47
CA LEU A 298 9.25 -10.08 -9.64
C LEU A 298 7.97 -10.02 -10.47
N ARG A 299 8.02 -9.37 -11.64
CA ARG A 299 6.88 -9.33 -12.57
C ARG A 299 6.50 -10.70 -13.11
N ALA A 300 7.49 -11.52 -13.48
CA ALA A 300 7.23 -12.87 -13.99
C ALA A 300 6.53 -13.76 -12.95
N VAL A 301 6.95 -13.69 -11.68
CA VAL A 301 6.29 -14.40 -10.56
C VAL A 301 4.88 -13.87 -10.33
N GLY A 302 4.66 -12.55 -10.43
CA GLY A 302 3.35 -11.95 -10.25
C GLY A 302 2.32 -12.33 -11.31
N GLU A 303 2.76 -12.53 -12.56
CA GLU A 303 1.87 -12.92 -13.68
C GLU A 303 1.52 -14.42 -13.68
N ASN A 304 2.36 -15.28 -13.10
CA ASN A 304 2.08 -16.71 -12.98
C ASN A 304 2.36 -17.26 -11.57
N PRO A 305 1.36 -17.25 -10.68
CA PRO A 305 1.49 -17.78 -9.32
C PRO A 305 1.87 -19.26 -9.23
N ARG A 306 1.75 -20.03 -10.32
CA ARG A 306 2.14 -21.45 -10.40
C ARG A 306 3.60 -21.68 -10.79
N ALA A 307 4.33 -20.63 -11.19
CA ALA A 307 5.76 -20.71 -11.55
C ALA A 307 6.70 -20.44 -10.36
N ALA A 308 6.16 -20.12 -9.18
CA ALA A 308 6.88 -19.76 -7.97
C ALA A 308 7.13 -20.97 -7.05
#